data_AF-X1RMN1-F1
#
_entry.id   AF-X1RMN1-F1
#
_cell.length_a   1.000
_cell.length_b   1.000
_cell.length_c   1.000
_cell.angle_alpha   90.00
_cell.angle_beta   90.00
_cell.angle_gamma   90.00
#
_symmetry.space_group_name_H-M   'P 1'
#
loop_
_entity.id
_entity.type
_entity.pdbx_description
1 polymer ?
#
loop_
_entity_poly.entity_id
_entity_poly.type
_entity_poly.pdbx_seq_one_letter_code
_entity_poly.pdbx_strand_id
1 'polypeptide(L)'
;MFFKQRAGTRWNDRGDVAAYDYTAATLTADDEWHDLDISGVVGKARLLVVIESNLKDNTGGKAMLMRTKGNVNEINVSPCGTVTADKTCSRNMILYTDENGVLQYKIESGVWANIDLAIRGWFK
;
A
#
# COMPACT_ATOMS: atom_id res chain seq x y z
N MET A 1 -17.19 34.65 21.71
CA MET A 1 -16.79 34.01 20.44
C MET A 1 -15.89 32.82 20.81
N PHE A 2 -16.43 31.60 20.82
CA PHE A 2 -15.64 30.41 21.15
C PHE A 2 -14.87 29.97 19.90
N PHE A 3 -13.55 30.11 19.92
CA PHE A 3 -12.70 29.52 18.90
C PHE A 3 -12.70 28.01 19.10
N LYS A 4 -13.41 27.28 18.21
CA LYS A 4 -13.30 25.82 18.13
C LYS A 4 -11.87 25.53 17.66
N GLN A 5 -11.01 25.01 18.54
CA GLN A 5 -9.67 24.56 18.14
C GLN A 5 -9.84 23.58 16.98
N ARG A 6 -9.28 23.92 15.81
CA ARG A 6 -9.10 22.96 14.72
C ARG A 6 -8.00 22.01 15.19
N ALA A 7 -8.38 20.92 15.86
CA ALA A 7 -7.45 19.84 16.10
C ALA A 7 -7.05 19.28 14.74
N GLY A 8 -5.74 19.28 14.44
CA GLY A 8 -5.21 18.65 13.23
C GLY A 8 -5.43 17.14 13.27
N THR A 9 -5.27 16.49 12.12
CA THR A 9 -5.37 15.02 12.01
C THR A 9 -4.27 14.37 12.85
N ARG A 10 -4.63 13.39 13.70
CA ARG A 10 -3.69 12.73 14.61
C ARG A 10 -2.99 11.59 13.88
N TRP A 11 -1.66 11.59 13.93
CA TRP A 11 -0.87 10.45 13.50
C TRP A 11 -0.96 9.30 14.51
N ASN A 12 -1.23 8.09 14.02
CA ASN A 12 -1.12 6.84 14.77
C ASN A 12 0.09 6.08 14.24
N ASP A 13 1.11 6.02 15.08
CA ASP A 13 2.29 5.20 14.85
C ASP A 13 2.00 3.76 15.23
N ARG A 14 2.31 2.82 14.33
CA ARG A 14 2.18 1.39 14.60
C ARG A 14 3.38 0.84 15.39
N GLY A 15 4.47 1.60 15.48
CA GLY A 15 5.70 1.20 16.13
C GLY A 15 6.53 0.21 15.30
N ASP A 16 7.42 -0.52 15.97
CA ASP A 16 8.33 -1.46 15.34
C ASP A 16 7.63 -2.76 14.95
N VAL A 17 7.19 -2.81 13.69
CA VAL A 17 6.54 -3.98 13.10
C VAL A 17 7.58 -5.08 12.84
N ALA A 18 7.37 -6.25 13.45
CA ALA A 18 8.31 -7.39 13.36
C ALA A 18 8.10 -8.30 12.13
N ALA A 19 6.99 -8.15 11.41
CA ALA A 19 6.64 -8.97 10.25
C ALA A 19 5.79 -8.19 9.24
N TYR A 20 5.90 -8.54 7.96
CA TYR A 20 5.06 -7.98 6.92
C TYR A 20 3.59 -8.41 7.09
N ASP A 21 2.67 -7.51 6.76
CA ASP A 21 1.22 -7.76 6.83
C ASP A 21 0.75 -8.59 5.65
N TYR A 22 1.31 -8.32 4.48
CA TYR A 22 0.99 -9.01 3.24
C TYR A 22 2.27 -9.43 2.56
N THR A 23 2.24 -10.65 2.03
CA THR A 23 3.34 -11.26 1.30
C THR A 23 2.86 -11.70 -0.08
N ALA A 24 3.79 -12.13 -0.94
CA ALA A 24 3.47 -12.73 -2.24
C ALA A 24 2.47 -13.90 -2.16
N ALA A 25 2.40 -14.61 -1.02
CA ALA A 25 1.46 -15.70 -0.81
C ALA A 25 0.01 -15.23 -0.56
N THR A 26 -0.17 -13.99 -0.12
CA THR A 26 -1.49 -13.41 0.20
C THR A 26 -2.03 -12.51 -0.91
N LEU A 27 -1.20 -12.19 -1.90
CA LEU A 27 -1.50 -11.23 -2.95
C LEU A 27 -1.65 -11.93 -4.30
N THR A 28 -2.51 -11.41 -5.15
CA THR A 28 -2.73 -11.94 -6.50
C THR A 28 -1.94 -11.13 -7.53
N ALA A 29 -1.18 -11.84 -8.38
CA ALA A 29 -0.37 -11.26 -9.46
C ALA A 29 -0.87 -11.76 -10.82
N ASP A 30 -1.85 -11.05 -11.40
CA ASP A 30 -2.56 -11.44 -12.63
C ASP A 30 -2.82 -10.24 -13.57
N ASP A 31 -2.10 -9.13 -13.38
CA ASP A 31 -2.31 -7.89 -14.12
C ASP A 31 -3.70 -7.23 -13.93
N GLU A 32 -4.51 -7.71 -12.99
CA GLU A 32 -5.81 -7.10 -12.65
C GLU A 32 -5.73 -6.26 -11.37
N TRP A 33 -6.73 -5.39 -11.18
CA TRP A 33 -6.87 -4.60 -9.97
C TRP A 33 -7.63 -5.40 -8.92
N HIS A 34 -6.97 -5.65 -7.79
CA HIS A 34 -7.52 -6.36 -6.64
C HIS A 34 -7.76 -5.43 -5.47
N ASP A 35 -8.77 -5.75 -4.68
CA ASP A 35 -9.06 -5.08 -3.42
C ASP A 35 -8.16 -5.66 -2.32
N LEU A 36 -7.46 -4.78 -1.60
CA LEU A 36 -6.69 -5.11 -0.40
C LEU A 36 -7.43 -4.56 0.82
N ASP A 37 -7.97 -5.47 1.64
CA ASP A 37 -8.57 -5.11 2.92
C ASP A 37 -7.48 -4.98 4.00
N ILE A 38 -7.25 -3.74 4.45
CA ILE A 38 -6.32 -3.41 5.54
C ILE A 38 -7.04 -3.01 6.83
N SER A 39 -8.36 -3.17 6.87
CA SER A 39 -9.18 -2.75 8.00
C SER A 39 -8.88 -3.50 9.30
N GLY A 40 -8.32 -4.72 9.21
CA GLY A 40 -7.83 -5.46 10.37
C GLY A 40 -6.68 -4.76 11.10
N VAL A 41 -5.94 -3.89 10.43
CA VAL A 41 -4.79 -3.15 10.99
C VAL A 41 -5.15 -1.71 11.33
N VAL A 42 -5.74 -0.97 10.38
CA VAL A 42 -6.00 0.48 10.54
C VAL A 42 -7.42 0.79 11.01
N GLY A 43 -8.31 -0.19 10.99
CA GLY A 43 -9.76 -0.03 11.20
C GLY A 43 -10.52 0.35 9.93
N LYS A 44 -11.85 0.37 10.04
CA LYS A 44 -12.75 0.81 8.95
C LYS A 44 -12.96 2.31 9.01
N ALA A 45 -12.30 3.04 8.11
CA ALA A 45 -12.52 4.46 7.87
C ALA A 45 -11.71 4.90 6.64
N ARG A 46 -12.06 6.06 6.08
CA ARG A 46 -11.22 6.77 5.09
C ARG A 46 -10.04 7.41 5.82
N LEU A 47 -8.90 6.71 5.83
CA LEU A 47 -7.68 7.11 6.52
C LEU A 47 -6.55 7.24 5.51
N LEU A 48 -5.65 8.19 5.74
CA LEU A 48 -4.39 8.29 5.01
C LEU A 48 -3.40 7.32 5.66
N VAL A 49 -2.96 6.32 4.92
CA VAL A 49 -2.09 5.24 5.41
C VAL A 49 -0.71 5.32 4.75
N VAL A 50 0.33 4.97 5.52
CA VAL A 50 1.69 4.80 5.02
C VAL A 50 2.00 3.31 4.94
N ILE A 51 2.28 2.85 3.73
CA ILE A 51 2.58 1.45 3.42
C ILE A 51 4.00 1.39 2.88
N GLU A 52 4.85 0.63 3.56
CA GLU A 52 6.16 0.25 3.04
C GLU A 52 5.98 -0.95 2.13
N SER A 53 6.49 -0.86 0.90
CA SER A 53 6.57 -1.98 -0.03
C SER A 53 8.01 -2.32 -0.32
N ASN A 54 8.32 -3.61 -0.27
CA ASN A 54 9.58 -4.20 -0.69
C ASN A 54 9.28 -5.25 -1.77
N LEU A 55 9.72 -4.96 -3.00
CA LEU A 55 9.49 -5.80 -4.17
C LEU A 55 10.81 -6.26 -4.75
N LYS A 56 10.94 -7.56 -5.00
CA LYS A 56 12.11 -8.13 -5.69
C LYS A 56 11.63 -9.15 -6.71
N ASP A 57 12.24 -9.10 -7.88
CA ASP A 57 11.99 -10.05 -8.95
C ASP A 57 13.32 -10.50 -9.58
N ASN A 58 13.32 -11.70 -10.17
CA ASN A 58 14.45 -12.24 -10.91
C ASN A 58 14.54 -11.67 -12.35
N THR A 59 13.51 -10.94 -12.79
CA THR A 59 13.51 -10.17 -14.03
C THR A 59 13.38 -8.68 -13.74
N GLY A 60 13.92 -7.86 -14.64
CA GLY A 60 13.67 -6.42 -14.63
C GLY A 60 12.42 -6.09 -15.44
N GLY A 61 11.84 -4.93 -15.17
CA GLY A 61 10.71 -4.38 -15.91
C GLY A 61 9.35 -4.73 -15.34
N LYS A 62 9.27 -5.32 -14.13
CA LYS A 62 8.00 -5.57 -13.46
C LYS A 62 7.65 -4.50 -12.44
N ALA A 63 6.37 -4.18 -12.31
CA ALA A 63 5.88 -3.23 -11.32
C ALA A 63 4.66 -3.72 -10.53
N MET A 64 4.55 -3.21 -9.31
CA MET A 64 3.33 -3.17 -8.54
C MET A 64 2.82 -1.73 -8.49
N LEU A 65 1.52 -1.61 -8.65
CA LEU A 65 0.78 -0.37 -8.68
C LEU A 65 -0.23 -0.38 -7.53
N MET A 66 -0.33 0.72 -6.79
CA MET A 66 -1.34 0.86 -5.73
C MET A 66 -2.10 2.17 -5.88
N ARG A 67 -3.39 2.15 -5.54
CA ARG A 67 -4.28 3.33 -5.61
C ARG A 67 -5.41 3.25 -4.58
N THR A 68 -6.03 4.39 -4.31
CA THR A 68 -7.31 4.44 -3.57
C THR A 68 -8.40 3.73 -4.37
N LYS A 69 -9.22 2.91 -3.68
CA LYS A 69 -10.28 2.14 -4.31
C LYS A 69 -11.28 3.04 -5.05
N GLY A 70 -11.65 2.62 -6.27
CA GLY A 70 -12.57 3.36 -7.14
C GLY A 70 -11.94 4.53 -7.91
N ASN A 71 -10.66 4.82 -7.69
CA ASN A 71 -9.95 5.82 -8.46
C ASN A 71 -9.55 5.25 -9.83
N VAL A 72 -10.01 5.90 -10.91
CA VAL A 72 -9.69 5.49 -12.30
C VAL A 72 -8.54 6.28 -12.92
N ASN A 73 -8.07 7.35 -12.26
CA ASN A 73 -7.02 8.20 -12.80
C ASN A 73 -5.64 7.56 -12.60
N GLU A 74 -4.97 7.26 -13.71
CA GLU A 74 -3.63 6.65 -13.72
C GLU A 74 -2.55 7.54 -13.08
N ILE A 75 -2.73 8.86 -13.10
CA ILE A 75 -1.82 9.84 -12.47
C ILE A 75 -1.76 9.64 -10.94
N ASN A 76 -2.81 9.11 -10.33
CA ASN A 76 -2.95 8.94 -8.88
C ASN A 76 -2.56 7.52 -8.43
N VAL A 77 -1.77 6.83 -9.23
CA VAL A 77 -1.23 5.50 -8.93
C VAL A 77 0.18 5.67 -8.38
N SER A 78 0.49 4.95 -7.30
CA SER A 78 1.84 4.87 -6.76
C SER A 78 2.54 3.62 -7.30
N PRO A 79 3.53 3.74 -8.19
CA PRO A 79 4.29 2.60 -8.68
C PRO A 79 5.48 2.26 -7.77
N CYS A 80 5.80 0.97 -7.67
CA CYS A 80 7.11 0.47 -7.26
C CYS A 80 7.45 -0.69 -8.18
N GLY A 81 8.60 -0.62 -8.85
CA GLY A 81 8.99 -1.62 -9.84
C GLY A 81 10.49 -1.87 -9.85
N THR A 82 10.86 -3.06 -10.32
CA THR A 82 12.25 -3.51 -10.43
C THR A 82 12.80 -3.06 -11.78
N VAL A 83 13.77 -2.14 -11.80
CA VAL A 83 14.38 -1.66 -13.07
C VAL A 83 15.37 -2.68 -13.63
N THR A 84 15.90 -3.56 -12.78
CA THR A 84 16.88 -4.58 -13.13
C THR A 84 16.60 -5.82 -12.30
N ALA A 85 16.89 -6.99 -12.86
CA ALA A 85 16.82 -8.27 -12.16
C ALA A 85 17.56 -8.21 -10.81
N ASP A 86 16.98 -8.86 -9.81
CA ASP A 86 17.50 -9.03 -8.45
C ASP A 86 17.75 -7.74 -7.65
N LYS A 87 17.21 -6.61 -8.11
CA LYS A 87 17.20 -5.36 -7.34
C LYS A 87 15.87 -5.17 -6.64
N THR A 88 15.93 -4.91 -5.34
CA THR A 88 14.75 -4.63 -4.54
C THR A 88 14.29 -3.18 -4.78
N CYS A 89 13.02 -3.00 -5.14
CA CYS A 89 12.33 -1.72 -5.03
C CYS A 89 11.75 -1.61 -3.62
N SER A 90 12.29 -0.69 -2.82
CA SER A 90 11.79 -0.36 -1.49
C SER A 90 11.21 1.05 -1.51
N ARG A 91 9.92 1.21 -1.19
CA ARG A 91 9.24 2.50 -1.23
C ARG A 91 8.18 2.64 -0.15
N ASN A 92 8.08 3.83 0.43
CA ASN A 92 6.93 4.22 1.24
C ASN A 92 5.88 4.88 0.36
N MET A 93 4.67 4.31 0.38
CA MET A 93 3.52 4.77 -0.38
C MET A 93 2.49 5.35 0.58
N ILE A 94 1.89 6.46 0.18
CA ILE A 94 0.92 7.19 0.99
C ILE A 94 -0.40 7.20 0.22
N LEU A 95 -1.41 6.50 0.73
CA LEU A 95 -2.67 6.28 0.04
C LEU A 95 -3.86 6.47 0.99
N TYR A 96 -5.01 6.84 0.44
CA TYR A 96 -6.27 6.84 1.19
C TYR A 96 -6.97 5.49 1.07
N THR A 97 -7.48 4.98 2.17
CA THR A 97 -8.45 3.87 2.20
C THR A 97 -9.87 4.36 1.88
N ASP A 98 -10.74 3.44 1.46
CA ASP A 98 -12.17 3.68 1.39
C ASP A 98 -12.84 3.65 2.79
N GLU A 99 -14.16 3.79 2.85
CA GLU A 99 -14.91 3.77 4.12
C GLU A 99 -14.80 2.42 4.86
N ASN A 100 -14.47 1.34 4.15
CA ASN A 100 -14.32 0.00 4.69
C ASN A 100 -12.87 -0.33 5.06
N GLY A 101 -11.91 0.60 4.89
CA GLY A 101 -10.49 0.30 5.12
C GLY A 101 -9.84 -0.48 3.97
N VAL A 102 -10.38 -0.39 2.76
CA VAL A 102 -9.93 -1.10 1.56
C VAL A 102 -9.21 -0.16 0.60
N LEU A 103 -8.16 -0.65 -0.04
CA LEU A 103 -7.43 0.01 -1.13
C LEU A 103 -7.30 -0.93 -2.32
N GLN A 104 -6.75 -0.47 -3.44
CA GLN A 104 -6.54 -1.30 -4.61
C GLN A 104 -5.07 -1.45 -4.96
N TYR A 105 -4.70 -2.66 -5.38
CA TYR A 105 -3.38 -2.98 -5.90
C TYR A 105 -3.50 -3.73 -7.22
N LYS A 106 -2.47 -3.60 -8.05
CA LYS A 106 -2.28 -4.38 -9.26
C LYS A 106 -0.82 -4.81 -9.28
N ILE A 107 -0.59 -6.09 -9.47
CA ILE A 107 0.75 -6.67 -9.59
C ILE A 107 0.83 -7.32 -10.95
N GLU A 108 1.89 -7.01 -11.70
CA GLU A 108 2.12 -7.63 -12.99
C GLU A 108 2.30 -9.14 -12.86
N SER A 109 1.69 -9.90 -13.78
CA SER A 109 1.73 -11.36 -13.72
C SER A 109 3.15 -11.89 -13.85
N GLY A 110 3.41 -12.99 -13.15
CA GLY A 110 4.69 -13.67 -13.19
C GLY A 110 5.13 -14.18 -11.83
N VAL A 111 6.27 -14.85 -11.82
CA VAL A 111 6.91 -15.27 -10.59
C VAL A 111 7.63 -14.05 -10.02
N TRP A 112 7.32 -13.70 -8.78
CA TRP A 112 8.03 -12.69 -8.01
C TRP A 112 8.87 -13.38 -6.95
N ALA A 113 10.09 -12.89 -6.70
CA ALA A 113 10.94 -13.45 -5.65
C ALA A 113 10.41 -13.03 -4.27
N ASN A 114 10.14 -11.74 -4.10
CA ASN A 114 9.54 -11.18 -2.89
C ASN A 114 8.52 -10.09 -3.26
N ILE A 115 7.38 -10.13 -2.59
CA ILE A 115 6.43 -9.02 -2.50
C ILE A 115 6.09 -8.93 -1.02
N ASP A 116 6.54 -7.87 -0.35
CA ASP A 116 6.39 -7.69 1.08
C ASP A 116 5.81 -6.30 1.36
N LEU A 117 4.67 -6.23 2.04
CA LEU A 117 3.99 -4.99 2.42
C LEU A 117 3.85 -4.89 3.93
N ALA A 118 4.24 -3.74 4.49
CA ALA A 118 4.02 -3.41 5.91
C ALA A 118 3.34 -2.05 6.05
N ILE A 119 2.28 -2.00 6.85
CA ILE A 119 1.62 -0.76 7.24
C ILE A 119 2.41 -0.16 8.41
N ARG A 120 2.93 1.06 8.23
CA ARG A 120 3.76 1.77 9.21
C ARG A 120 2.98 2.69 10.14
N GLY A 121 1.89 3.26 9.64
CA GLY A 121 1.04 4.16 10.43
C GLY A 121 -0.03 4.83 9.59
N TRP A 122 -0.92 5.57 10.26
CA TRP A 122 -2.06 6.21 9.61
C TRP A 122 -2.55 7.45 10.34
N PHE A 123 -3.17 8.37 9.60
CA PHE A 123 -3.80 9.57 10.15
C PHE A 123 -5.26 9.33 10.49
N LYS A 124 -5.70 9.74 11.68
CA LYS A 124 -7.08 9.62 12.20
C LYS A 124 -7.62 10.96 12.70
#